data_AF-F3MBS7-F1
#
_entry.id   AF-F3MBS7-F1
#
_cell.length_a   1.000
_cell.length_b   1.000
_cell.length_c   1.000
_cell.angle_alpha   90.00
_cell.angle_beta   90.00
_cell.angle_gamma   90.00
#
_symmetry.space_group_name_H-M   'P 1'
#
loop_
_entity.id
_entity.type
_entity.pdbx_description
1 polymer ?
#
loop_
_entity_poly.entity_id
_entity_poly.type
_entity_poly.pdbx_seq_one_letter_code
_entity_poly.pdbx_strand_id
1 'polypeptide(L)'
;MPSATSLLQASSAFFDSFAALGGLIYGGLYALLVITGMHHTFLAVDIQLIGSEGGTFLWPMLALSNIAQGAAALAMMFIMKEQKAKGLAVTSSISAFLGVTEPAIFGVNVRHKYPFIFGMIGSGIAGVLLAVNNVLASSIGVGGIPGFLSIFPNQWGVFFIGMAIVMIIPFTGTLLFGRYQLSRQSRQATEGNAAGIDGKAQAVNTETNDSLPSGSFASSEITNRPTMEAAKQAALDIMAPIKGKVVPLSEVPDPAFADKQMGQGIAFIPSEGKVYAPFDGQVAHLIKKSKHAIILTDANGIQILIHVGINTVSLKGEGFTAHVETGAEIRKGQLLLEFDIDRIQQAGLPVITPVIIPDGQDHIQNVTEFEGEALPGETRVLQVTLGNGH
;
A
#
# COMPACT_ATOMS: atom_id res chain seq x y z
N MET A 1 61.20 -1.70 -11.62
CA MET A 1 60.25 -2.83 -11.48
C MET A 1 59.36 -2.50 -10.29
N PRO A 2 58.03 -2.62 -10.38
CA PRO A 2 57.16 -2.47 -9.22
C PRO A 2 57.59 -3.48 -8.16
N SER A 3 57.68 -3.08 -6.88
CA SER A 3 57.97 -4.01 -5.79
C SER A 3 56.88 -5.08 -5.73
N ALA A 4 57.19 -6.31 -5.32
CA ALA A 4 56.19 -7.38 -5.17
C ALA A 4 54.99 -6.94 -4.30
N THR A 5 55.23 -6.04 -3.34
CA THR A 5 54.21 -5.38 -2.51
C THR A 5 53.25 -4.50 -3.31
N SER A 6 53.74 -3.75 -4.30
CA SER A 6 52.91 -2.89 -5.16
C SER A 6 52.04 -3.69 -6.14
N LEU A 7 52.50 -4.86 -6.60
CA LEU A 7 51.70 -5.78 -7.42
C LEU A 7 50.61 -6.45 -6.58
N LEU A 8 50.93 -6.90 -5.37
CA LEU A 8 49.94 -7.46 -4.44
C LEU A 8 48.87 -6.44 -4.04
N GLN A 9 49.25 -5.20 -3.75
CA GLN A 9 48.31 -4.11 -3.46
C GLN A 9 47.43 -3.74 -4.66
N ALA A 10 47.98 -3.76 -5.88
CA ALA A 10 47.20 -3.53 -7.09
C ALA A 10 46.20 -4.66 -7.34
N SER A 11 46.59 -5.91 -7.11
CA SER A 11 45.71 -7.07 -7.21
C SER A 11 44.59 -7.06 -6.17
N SER A 12 44.89 -6.74 -4.90
CA SER A 12 43.85 -6.64 -3.86
C SER A 12 42.85 -5.53 -4.15
N ALA A 13 43.32 -4.34 -4.54
CA ALA A 13 42.45 -3.21 -4.89
C ALA A 13 41.52 -3.53 -6.08
N PHE A 14 42.00 -4.33 -7.04
CA PHE A 14 41.19 -4.82 -8.15
C PHE A 14 40.07 -5.75 -7.67
N PHE A 15 40.37 -6.75 -6.83
CA PHE A 15 39.34 -7.66 -6.30
C PHE A 15 38.32 -6.95 -5.40
N ASP A 16 38.78 -6.02 -4.55
CA ASP A 16 37.90 -5.20 -3.71
C ASP A 16 36.91 -4.38 -4.54
N SER A 17 37.32 -3.93 -5.74
CA SER A 17 36.45 -3.20 -6.66
C SER A 17 35.31 -4.07 -7.21
N PHE A 18 35.56 -5.35 -7.50
CA PHE A 18 34.53 -6.29 -7.93
C PHE A 18 33.59 -6.66 -6.78
N ALA A 19 34.13 -6.88 -5.58
CA ALA A 19 33.33 -7.13 -4.38
C ALA A 19 32.42 -5.91 -4.08
N ALA A 20 32.97 -4.70 -4.13
CA ALA A 20 32.22 -3.46 -3.96
C ALA A 20 31.09 -3.34 -4.99
N LEU A 21 31.38 -3.59 -6.27
CA LEU A 21 30.36 -3.54 -7.32
C LEU A 21 29.26 -4.59 -7.10
N GLY A 22 29.64 -5.82 -6.75
CA GLY A 22 28.70 -6.89 -6.42
C GLY A 22 27.80 -6.53 -5.24
N GLY A 23 28.39 -6.00 -4.16
CA GLY A 23 27.66 -5.54 -2.98
C GLY A 23 26.73 -4.36 -3.28
N LEU A 24 27.15 -3.41 -4.11
CA LEU A 24 26.33 -2.28 -4.53
C LEU A 24 25.11 -2.74 -5.34
N ILE A 25 25.32 -3.62 -6.32
CA ILE A 25 24.27 -4.12 -7.20
C ILE A 25 23.30 -5.00 -6.41
N TYR A 26 23.81 -6.03 -5.72
CA TYR A 26 22.95 -6.95 -4.98
C TYR A 26 22.24 -6.22 -3.84
N GLY A 27 22.98 -5.51 -2.98
CA GLY A 27 22.38 -4.75 -1.88
C GLY A 27 21.41 -3.66 -2.35
N GLY A 28 21.73 -2.94 -3.43
CA GLY A 28 20.89 -1.87 -3.94
C GLY A 28 19.62 -2.35 -4.65
N LEU A 29 19.70 -3.47 -5.38
CA LEU A 29 18.58 -4.01 -6.16
C LEU A 29 17.79 -5.09 -5.42
N TYR A 30 18.24 -5.55 -4.25
CA TYR A 30 17.55 -6.60 -3.49
C TYR A 30 16.08 -6.28 -3.24
N ALA A 31 15.75 -5.04 -2.87
CA ALA A 31 14.38 -4.62 -2.63
C ALA A 31 13.47 -4.73 -3.88
N LEU A 32 14.02 -4.69 -5.09
CA LEU A 32 13.27 -4.97 -6.32
C LEU A 32 12.98 -6.47 -6.49
N LEU A 33 13.89 -7.34 -6.06
CA LEU A 33 13.68 -8.79 -6.04
C LEU A 33 12.60 -9.19 -5.02
N VAL A 34 12.46 -8.41 -3.93
CA VAL A 34 11.35 -8.57 -2.99
C VAL A 34 10.03 -8.24 -3.66
N ILE A 35 9.96 -7.13 -4.41
CA ILE A 35 8.75 -6.74 -5.14
C ILE A 35 8.30 -7.82 -6.12
N THR A 36 9.23 -8.49 -6.80
CA THR A 36 8.91 -9.54 -7.77
C THR A 36 8.72 -10.92 -7.13
N GLY A 37 8.95 -11.08 -5.83
CA GLY A 37 8.96 -12.37 -5.14
C GLY A 37 10.16 -13.27 -5.47
N MET A 38 11.06 -12.86 -6.38
CA MET A 38 12.21 -13.67 -6.79
C MET A 38 13.24 -13.87 -5.67
N HIS A 39 13.18 -13.06 -4.60
CA HIS A 39 14.12 -13.13 -3.49
C HIS A 39 14.12 -14.51 -2.78
N HIS A 40 13.01 -15.25 -2.76
CA HIS A 40 12.97 -16.61 -2.20
C HIS A 40 13.86 -17.61 -2.95
N THR A 41 14.16 -17.35 -4.23
CA THR A 41 15.05 -18.24 -5.01
C THR A 41 16.49 -18.22 -4.49
N PHE A 42 16.89 -17.14 -3.80
CA PHE A 42 18.21 -17.04 -3.19
C PHE A 42 18.37 -17.89 -1.93
N LEU A 43 17.27 -18.33 -1.29
CA LEU A 43 17.36 -19.24 -0.13
C LEU A 43 18.08 -20.55 -0.48
N ALA A 44 17.82 -21.10 -1.67
CA ALA A 44 18.52 -22.31 -2.14
C ALA A 44 20.02 -22.04 -2.37
N VAL A 45 20.35 -20.85 -2.88
CA VAL A 45 21.73 -20.41 -3.08
C VAL A 45 22.43 -20.22 -1.72
N ASP A 46 21.76 -19.62 -0.75
CA ASP A 46 22.26 -19.45 0.63
C ASP A 46 22.59 -20.81 1.28
N ILE A 47 21.69 -21.79 1.18
CA ILE A 47 21.92 -23.16 1.70
C ILE A 47 23.16 -23.78 1.04
N GLN A 48 23.27 -23.65 -0.28
CA GLN A 48 24.41 -24.18 -1.01
C GLN A 48 25.72 -23.52 -0.58
N LEU A 49 25.76 -22.19 -0.48
CA LEU A 49 26.94 -21.43 -0.04
C LEU A 49 27.35 -21.79 1.39
N ILE A 50 26.40 -21.92 2.30
CA ILE A 50 26.67 -22.38 3.67
C ILE A 50 27.31 -23.78 3.65
N GLY A 51 26.80 -24.69 2.81
CA GLY A 51 27.30 -26.06 2.70
C GLY A 51 28.69 -26.18 2.04
N SER A 52 29.01 -25.34 1.04
CA SER A 52 30.26 -25.43 0.29
C SER A 52 31.35 -24.47 0.74
N GLU A 53 31.00 -23.23 1.10
CA GLU A 53 31.92 -22.15 1.45
C GLU A 53 31.96 -21.88 2.97
N GLY A 54 31.15 -22.60 3.77
CA GLY A 54 31.07 -22.45 5.22
C GLY A 54 30.28 -21.22 5.69
N GLY A 55 29.66 -20.47 4.78
CA GLY A 55 28.79 -19.34 5.08
C GLY A 55 28.25 -18.66 3.81
N THR A 56 27.27 -17.78 3.97
CA THR A 56 26.70 -17.00 2.85
C THR A 56 26.90 -15.51 3.03
N PHE A 57 27.29 -14.83 1.94
CA PHE A 57 27.41 -13.37 1.88
C PHE A 57 26.11 -12.67 1.44
N LEU A 58 25.11 -13.41 0.97
CA LEU A 58 23.85 -12.84 0.48
C LEU A 58 22.91 -12.49 1.65
N TRP A 59 22.80 -13.39 2.64
CA TRP A 59 21.95 -13.20 3.82
C TRP A 59 22.23 -11.91 4.61
N PRO A 60 23.51 -11.54 4.89
CA PRO A 60 23.83 -10.27 5.53
C PRO A 60 23.32 -9.05 4.74
N MET A 61 23.43 -9.05 3.42
CA MET A 61 22.97 -7.95 2.56
C MET A 61 21.45 -7.85 2.54
N LEU A 62 20.76 -9.00 2.49
CA LEU A 62 19.32 -9.10 2.63
C LEU A 62 18.84 -8.46 3.94
N ALA A 63 19.46 -8.82 5.06
CA ALA A 63 19.07 -8.30 6.38
C ALA A 63 19.19 -6.78 6.43
N LEU A 64 20.28 -6.21 5.91
CA LEU A 64 20.45 -4.76 5.84
C LEU A 64 19.47 -4.09 4.87
N SER A 65 19.12 -4.74 3.76
CA SER A 65 18.10 -4.22 2.83
C SER A 65 16.74 -4.08 3.49
N ASN A 66 16.35 -5.09 4.27
CA ASN A 66 15.07 -5.09 4.99
C ASN A 66 15.03 -3.99 6.05
N ILE A 67 16.11 -3.82 6.81
CA ILE A 67 16.24 -2.71 7.77
C ILE A 67 16.19 -1.37 7.05
N ALA A 68 16.83 -1.23 5.88
CA ALA A 68 16.81 0.01 5.10
C ALA A 68 15.38 0.40 4.67
N GLN A 69 14.59 -0.57 4.21
CA GLN A 69 13.20 -0.34 3.83
C GLN A 69 12.33 0.02 5.04
N GLY A 70 12.55 -0.64 6.19
CA GLY A 70 11.91 -0.28 7.45
C GLY A 70 12.26 1.12 7.93
N ALA A 71 13.53 1.53 7.85
CA ALA A 71 13.96 2.87 8.25
C ALA A 71 13.39 3.97 7.33
N ALA A 72 13.31 3.71 6.03
CA ALA A 72 12.65 4.61 5.09
C ALA A 72 11.14 4.74 5.35
N ALA A 73 10.47 3.62 5.63
CA ALA A 73 9.05 3.63 6.00
C ALA A 73 8.83 4.39 7.32
N LEU A 74 9.72 4.22 8.30
CA LEU A 74 9.61 4.87 9.60
C LEU A 74 9.71 6.39 9.46
N ALA A 75 10.61 6.89 8.61
CA ALA A 75 10.73 8.32 8.34
C ALA A 75 9.42 8.94 7.83
N MET A 76 8.58 8.19 7.12
CA MET A 76 7.30 8.68 6.61
C MET A 76 6.30 9.04 7.71
N MET A 77 6.43 8.49 8.92
CA MET A 77 5.57 8.88 10.05
C MET A 77 5.69 10.38 10.38
N PHE A 78 6.85 10.99 10.10
CA PHE A 78 7.12 12.41 10.36
C PHE A 78 6.74 13.32 9.19
N ILE A 79 6.38 12.74 8.04
CA ILE A 79 6.01 13.46 6.83
C ILE A 79 4.50 13.41 6.59
N MET A 80 3.89 12.26 6.86
CA MET A 80 2.45 12.05 6.70
C MET A 80 1.65 12.94 7.65
N LYS A 81 0.48 13.38 7.22
CA LYS A 81 -0.44 14.19 8.04
C LYS A 81 -1.43 13.32 8.81
N GLU A 82 -2.05 12.38 8.11
CA GLU A 82 -3.08 11.48 8.63
C GLU A 82 -2.53 10.51 9.69
N GLN A 83 -3.21 10.41 10.85
CA GLN A 83 -2.78 9.53 11.95
C GLN A 83 -2.75 8.06 11.56
N LYS A 84 -3.77 7.59 10.82
CA LYS A 84 -3.81 6.23 10.28
C LYS A 84 -2.60 5.92 9.40
N ALA A 85 -2.20 6.85 8.54
CA ALA A 85 -1.05 6.67 7.66
C ALA A 85 0.27 6.62 8.46
N LYS A 86 0.39 7.43 9.52
CA LYS A 86 1.53 7.36 10.45
C LYS A 86 1.57 6.02 11.20
N GLY A 87 0.41 5.55 11.68
CA GLY A 87 0.27 4.25 12.34
C GLY A 87 0.74 3.12 11.43
N LEU A 88 0.25 3.10 10.18
CA LEU A 88 0.69 2.14 9.16
C LEU A 88 2.20 2.24 8.90
N ALA A 89 2.76 3.44 8.79
CA ALA A 89 4.19 3.63 8.61
C ALA A 89 5.01 2.99 9.74
N VAL A 90 4.60 3.18 10.99
CA VAL A 90 5.28 2.59 12.16
C VAL A 90 5.13 1.07 12.18
N THR A 91 3.92 0.53 12.05
CA THR A 91 3.69 -0.92 12.12
C THR A 91 4.38 -1.66 10.97
N SER A 92 4.33 -1.11 9.75
CA SER A 92 5.06 -1.64 8.60
C SER A 92 6.58 -1.61 8.80
N SER A 93 7.10 -0.57 9.47
CA SER A 93 8.54 -0.48 9.77
C SER A 93 8.98 -1.55 10.76
N ILE A 94 8.18 -1.79 11.80
CA ILE A 94 8.44 -2.86 12.78
C ILE A 94 8.43 -4.22 12.07
N SER A 95 7.46 -4.46 11.18
CA SER A 95 7.41 -5.66 10.34
C SER A 95 8.71 -5.86 9.55
N ALA A 96 9.17 -4.80 8.87
CA ALA A 96 10.40 -4.84 8.09
C ALA A 96 11.65 -5.09 8.96
N PHE A 97 11.69 -4.51 10.16
CA PHE A 97 12.73 -4.78 11.14
C PHE A 97 12.72 -6.21 11.69
N LEU A 98 11.62 -6.94 11.54
CA LEU A 98 11.53 -8.36 11.84
C LEU A 98 11.70 -9.24 10.60
N GLY A 99 12.04 -8.66 9.45
CA GLY A 99 12.33 -9.37 8.21
C GLY A 99 11.14 -9.54 7.25
N VAL A 100 9.95 -9.04 7.59
CA VAL A 100 8.76 -9.04 6.71
C VAL A 100 8.59 -7.65 6.12
N THR A 101 8.99 -7.48 4.86
CA THR A 101 9.17 -6.14 4.26
C THR A 101 8.04 -5.69 3.36
N GLU A 102 7.16 -6.60 2.97
CA GLU A 102 6.02 -6.36 2.10
C GLU A 102 5.12 -5.21 2.62
N PRO A 103 4.79 -5.13 3.93
CA PRO A 103 3.99 -4.01 4.46
C PRO A 103 4.70 -2.66 4.34
N ALA A 104 6.03 -2.61 4.45
CA ALA A 104 6.80 -1.38 4.32
C ALA A 104 6.95 -0.97 2.85
N ILE A 105 7.30 -1.93 1.98
CA ILE A 105 7.51 -1.67 0.56
C ILE A 105 6.21 -1.24 -0.11
N PHE A 106 5.14 -2.05 0.01
CA PHE A 106 3.88 -1.80 -0.69
C PHE A 106 2.98 -0.82 0.05
N GLY A 107 2.92 -0.89 1.38
CA GLY A 107 2.06 -0.02 2.19
C GLY A 107 2.55 1.42 2.26
N VAL A 108 3.87 1.64 2.20
CA VAL A 108 4.48 2.96 2.48
C VAL A 108 5.40 3.43 1.37
N ASN A 109 6.46 2.67 1.06
CA ASN A 109 7.61 3.18 0.32
C ASN A 109 7.32 3.38 -1.17
N VAL A 110 6.76 2.37 -1.85
CA VAL A 110 6.44 2.44 -3.30
C VAL A 110 5.31 3.44 -3.56
N ARG A 111 4.36 3.57 -2.63
CA ARG A 111 3.27 4.57 -2.73
C ARG A 111 3.81 6.00 -2.86
N HIS A 112 4.90 6.31 -2.17
CA HIS A 112 5.54 7.63 -2.19
C HIS A 112 6.79 7.69 -3.08
N LYS A 113 7.25 6.56 -3.62
CA LYS A 113 8.42 6.37 -4.49
C LYS A 113 9.78 6.71 -3.87
N TYR A 114 9.95 7.91 -3.32
CA TYR A 114 11.24 8.34 -2.78
C TYR A 114 11.73 7.55 -1.55
N PRO A 115 10.88 7.10 -0.60
CA PRO A 115 11.37 6.31 0.53
C PRO A 115 12.00 5.00 0.05
N PHE A 116 11.39 4.37 -0.96
CA PHE A 116 11.91 3.15 -1.57
C PHE A 116 13.31 3.36 -2.15
N ILE A 117 13.52 4.48 -2.85
CA ILE A 117 14.81 4.85 -3.46
C ILE A 117 15.87 5.11 -2.39
N PHE A 118 15.55 5.86 -1.33
CA PHE A 118 16.50 6.09 -0.24
C PHE A 118 16.83 4.80 0.53
N GLY A 119 15.86 3.88 0.67
CA GLY A 119 16.10 2.52 1.16
C GLY A 119 17.11 1.76 0.29
N MET A 120 16.93 1.77 -1.04
CA MET A 120 17.88 1.13 -1.97
C MET A 120 19.28 1.75 -1.90
N ILE A 121 19.38 3.08 -1.79
CA ILE A 121 20.67 3.77 -1.68
C ILE A 121 21.41 3.36 -0.40
N GLY A 122 20.73 3.41 0.76
CA GLY A 122 21.34 3.00 2.03
C GLY A 122 21.74 1.53 2.03
N SER A 123 20.88 0.67 1.50
CA SER A 123 21.14 -0.77 1.34
C SER A 123 22.34 -1.05 0.42
N GLY A 124 22.45 -0.34 -0.71
CA GLY A 124 23.59 -0.48 -1.62
C GLY A 124 24.91 -0.06 -0.99
N ILE A 125 24.94 1.06 -0.26
CA ILE A 125 26.13 1.53 0.46
C ILE A 125 26.55 0.50 1.53
N ALA A 126 25.59 -0.02 2.29
CA ALA A 126 25.89 -1.04 3.28
C ALA A 126 26.31 -2.37 2.62
N GLY A 127 25.74 -2.73 1.46
CA GLY A 127 26.15 -3.87 0.66
C GLY A 127 27.61 -3.80 0.23
N VAL A 128 28.09 -2.63 -0.20
CA VAL A 128 29.53 -2.39 -0.48
C VAL A 128 30.37 -2.67 0.75
N LEU A 129 29.97 -2.11 1.91
CA LEU A 129 30.69 -2.31 3.18
C LEU A 129 30.80 -3.81 3.53
N LEU A 130 29.69 -4.54 3.45
CA LEU A 130 29.67 -5.97 3.77
C LEU A 130 30.51 -6.79 2.79
N ALA A 131 30.43 -6.49 1.48
CA ALA A 131 31.15 -7.22 0.45
C ALA A 131 32.67 -7.03 0.57
N VAL A 132 33.15 -5.80 0.74
CA VAL A 132 34.60 -5.50 0.88
C VAL A 132 35.18 -6.13 2.15
N ASN A 133 34.37 -6.26 3.21
CA ASN A 133 34.79 -6.90 4.46
C ASN A 133 34.51 -8.40 4.54
N ASN A 134 34.01 -9.02 3.45
CA ASN A 134 33.68 -10.44 3.37
C ASN A 134 32.81 -10.91 4.56
N VAL A 135 31.77 -10.14 4.90
CA VAL A 135 30.86 -10.50 6.00
C VAL A 135 30.00 -11.69 5.59
N LEU A 136 30.00 -12.73 6.42
CA LEU A 136 29.30 -13.99 6.19
C LEU A 136 28.29 -14.28 7.29
N ALA A 137 27.20 -14.94 6.90
CA ALA A 137 26.26 -15.57 7.81
C ALA A 137 26.52 -17.08 7.88
N SER A 138 26.48 -17.65 9.08
CA SER A 138 26.61 -19.09 9.33
C SER A 138 25.30 -19.85 9.07
N SER A 139 24.17 -19.15 9.03
CA SER A 139 22.85 -19.73 8.85
C SER A 139 21.87 -18.74 8.21
N ILE A 140 20.77 -19.28 7.68
CA ILE A 140 19.59 -18.51 7.31
C ILE A 140 18.76 -18.28 8.58
N GLY A 141 18.45 -17.03 8.90
CA GLY A 141 17.73 -16.67 10.12
C GLY A 141 16.67 -15.59 9.89
N VAL A 142 16.49 -14.69 10.85
CA VAL A 142 15.55 -13.57 10.70
C VAL A 142 16.19 -12.50 9.82
N GLY A 143 15.57 -12.12 8.71
CA GLY A 143 16.10 -11.14 7.76
C GLY A 143 15.99 -9.68 8.20
N GLY A 144 16.02 -9.35 9.49
CA GLY A 144 15.78 -8.00 10.01
C GLY A 144 16.84 -7.54 11.01
N ILE A 145 16.46 -6.68 11.96
CA ILE A 145 17.30 -6.27 13.10
C ILE A 145 17.87 -7.49 13.84
N PRO A 146 17.11 -8.57 14.13
CA PRO A 146 17.68 -9.76 14.76
C PRO A 146 18.63 -10.56 13.87
N GLY A 147 18.79 -10.20 12.59
CA GLY A 147 19.62 -10.91 11.62
C GLY A 147 21.10 -10.96 11.95
N PHE A 148 21.60 -10.09 12.84
CA PHE A 148 22.97 -10.19 13.34
C PHE A 148 23.25 -11.54 14.02
N LEU A 149 22.22 -12.22 14.56
CA LEU A 149 22.35 -13.54 15.18
C LEU A 149 22.77 -14.64 14.21
N SER A 150 22.55 -14.43 12.90
CA SER A 150 23.01 -15.32 11.84
C SER A 150 24.43 -15.02 11.37
N ILE A 151 24.99 -13.85 11.75
CA ILE A 151 26.32 -13.41 11.34
C ILE A 151 27.36 -14.01 12.28
N PHE A 152 28.52 -14.40 11.72
CA PHE A 152 29.61 -14.87 12.55
C PHE A 152 29.99 -13.82 13.63
N PRO A 153 30.11 -14.21 14.91
CA PRO A 153 30.29 -13.25 16.02
C PRO A 153 31.50 -12.32 15.88
N ASN A 154 32.58 -12.78 15.25
CA ASN A 154 33.77 -11.97 14.99
C ASN A 154 33.55 -10.85 13.96
N GLN A 155 32.46 -10.90 13.19
CA GLN A 155 32.12 -9.92 12.14
C GLN A 155 30.98 -8.97 12.54
N TRP A 156 30.43 -9.10 13.76
CA TRP A 156 29.34 -8.26 14.26
C TRP A 156 29.65 -6.76 14.21
N GLY A 157 30.90 -6.36 14.46
CA GLY A 157 31.31 -4.95 14.41
C GLY A 157 31.02 -4.30 13.06
N VAL A 158 31.43 -4.95 11.97
CA VAL A 158 31.19 -4.45 10.61
C VAL A 158 29.69 -4.48 10.27
N PHE A 159 29.00 -5.54 10.67
CA PHE A 159 27.56 -5.66 10.45
C PHE A 159 26.77 -4.54 11.14
N PHE A 160 27.10 -4.20 12.40
CA PHE A 160 26.45 -3.11 13.12
C PHE A 160 26.74 -1.73 12.52
N ILE A 161 27.93 -1.51 11.95
CA ILE A 161 28.20 -0.29 11.15
C ILE A 161 27.26 -0.26 9.94
N GLY A 162 27.09 -1.40 9.25
CA GLY A 162 26.11 -1.56 8.19
C GLY A 162 24.68 -1.25 8.65
N MET A 163 24.25 -1.77 9.80
CA MET A 163 22.94 -1.47 10.40
C MET A 163 22.77 0.03 10.67
N ALA A 164 23.79 0.70 11.20
CA ALA A 164 23.75 2.14 11.44
C ALA A 164 23.58 2.92 10.11
N ILE A 165 24.29 2.52 9.05
CA ILE A 165 24.15 3.12 7.71
C ILE A 165 22.72 3.00 7.20
N VAL A 166 22.13 1.79 7.25
CA VAL A 166 20.77 1.56 6.74
C VAL A 166 19.67 2.10 7.65
N MET A 167 19.95 2.39 8.92
CA MET A 167 19.02 3.15 9.75
C MET A 167 19.11 4.66 9.49
N ILE A 168 20.32 5.22 9.32
CA ILE A 168 20.52 6.67 9.23
C ILE A 168 20.26 7.19 7.83
N ILE A 169 20.87 6.61 6.79
CA ILE A 169 20.82 7.17 5.43
C ILE A 169 19.39 7.15 4.86
N PRO A 170 18.68 6.00 4.85
CA PRO A 170 17.31 5.95 4.34
C PRO A 170 16.35 6.83 5.13
N PHE A 171 16.46 6.82 6.47
CA PHE A 171 15.59 7.61 7.33
C PHE A 171 15.78 9.12 7.06
N THR A 172 17.04 9.58 7.12
CA THR A 172 17.35 11.00 6.98
C THR A 172 17.08 11.49 5.56
N GLY A 173 17.46 10.72 4.54
CA GLY A 173 17.20 11.04 3.14
C GLY A 173 15.70 11.16 2.86
N THR A 174 14.92 10.19 3.34
CA THR A 174 13.45 10.21 3.22
C THR A 174 12.87 11.42 3.95
N LEU A 175 13.27 11.67 5.19
CA LEU A 175 12.78 12.78 6.01
C LEU A 175 13.04 14.15 5.37
N LEU A 176 14.28 14.39 4.95
CA LEU A 176 14.69 15.66 4.36
C LEU A 176 13.98 15.89 3.02
N PHE A 177 13.95 14.88 2.14
CA PHE A 177 13.29 14.99 0.85
C PHE A 177 11.77 15.14 0.98
N GLY A 178 11.14 14.40 1.90
CA GLY A 178 9.72 14.52 2.19
C GLY A 178 9.34 15.92 2.69
N ARG A 179 10.13 16.49 3.61
CA ARG A 179 9.95 17.87 4.07
C ARG A 179 10.16 18.91 2.97
N TYR A 180 11.14 18.71 2.11
CA TYR A 180 11.39 19.57 0.95
C TYR A 180 10.19 19.56 -0.02
N GLN A 181 9.64 18.38 -0.30
CA GLN A 181 8.48 18.23 -1.20
C GLN A 181 7.22 18.91 -0.64
N LEU A 182 6.96 18.76 0.67
CA LEU A 182 5.88 19.48 1.37
C LEU A 182 6.06 21.00 1.28
N SER A 183 7.28 21.49 1.53
CA SER A 183 7.58 22.93 1.48
C SER A 183 7.39 23.50 0.08
N ARG A 184 7.75 22.75 -0.96
CA ARG A 184 7.51 23.13 -2.36
C ARG A 184 6.03 23.23 -2.70
N GLN A 185 5.22 22.25 -2.28
CA GLN A 185 3.77 22.28 -2.50
C GLN A 185 3.12 23.49 -1.81
N SER A 186 3.53 23.83 -0.59
CA SER A 186 3.03 25.03 0.11
C SER A 186 3.42 26.34 -0.59
N ARG A 187 4.63 26.44 -1.14
CA ARG A 187 5.07 27.62 -1.90
C ARG A 187 4.30 27.78 -3.20
N GLN A 188 4.12 26.70 -3.96
CA GLN A 188 3.34 26.74 -5.22
C GLN A 188 1.87 27.09 -5.00
N ALA A 189 1.25 26.62 -3.91
CA ALA A 189 -0.11 27.02 -3.54
C ALA A 189 -0.20 28.52 -3.19
N THR A 190 0.86 29.10 -2.62
CA THR A 190 0.91 30.53 -2.26
C THR A 190 1.15 31.41 -3.50
N GLU A 191 2.07 31.01 -4.39
CA GLU A 191 2.36 31.72 -5.65
C GLU A 191 1.20 31.63 -6.66
N GLY A 192 0.51 30.50 -6.74
CA GLY A 192 -0.68 30.33 -7.58
C GLY A 192 -1.87 31.18 -7.14
N ASN A 193 -2.02 31.41 -5.83
CA ASN A 193 -3.05 32.31 -5.29
C ASN A 193 -2.66 33.80 -5.46
N ALA A 194 -1.38 34.15 -5.43
CA ALA A 194 -0.93 35.52 -5.70
C ALA A 194 -1.11 35.92 -7.17
N ALA A 195 -0.78 35.02 -8.12
CA ALA A 195 -0.96 35.26 -9.56
C ALA A 195 -2.45 35.35 -9.99
N GLY A 196 -3.37 34.82 -9.16
CA GLY A 196 -4.82 34.90 -9.41
C GLY A 196 -5.48 36.21 -8.97
N ILE A 197 -4.78 37.06 -8.19
CA ILE A 197 -5.34 38.30 -7.62
C ILE A 197 -5.07 39.52 -8.54
N ASP A 198 -4.03 39.48 -9.37
CA ASP A 198 -3.66 40.62 -10.25
C ASP A 198 -4.49 40.71 -11.55
N GLY A 199 -5.40 39.76 -11.80
CA GLY A 199 -6.17 39.66 -13.06
C GLY A 199 -7.62 40.17 -13.00
N LYS A 200 -8.14 40.58 -11.83
CA LYS A 200 -9.54 41.04 -11.69
C LYS A 200 -9.65 42.28 -10.81
N ALA A 201 -9.09 43.39 -11.27
CA ALA A 201 -9.40 44.70 -10.72
C ALA A 201 -9.48 45.74 -11.84
N GLN A 202 -10.60 45.77 -12.57
CA GLN A 202 -11.03 46.99 -13.24
C GLN A 202 -12.54 47.03 -13.50
N ALA A 203 -13.18 47.99 -12.80
CA ALA A 203 -14.42 48.71 -13.10
C ALA A 203 -15.74 47.88 -13.04
N VAL A 204 -16.83 48.30 -12.38
CA VAL A 204 -17.48 49.62 -12.34
C VAL A 204 -18.39 49.75 -11.09
N ASN A 205 -18.39 50.97 -10.54
CA ASN A 205 -19.26 51.64 -9.55
C ASN A 205 -20.71 51.11 -9.42
N THR A 206 -21.22 50.82 -8.21
CA THR A 206 -21.95 51.73 -7.27
C THR A 206 -22.92 52.70 -7.93
N GLU A 207 -24.23 52.37 -7.88
CA GLU A 207 -25.30 53.33 -7.60
C GLU A 207 -26.35 52.66 -6.70
N THR A 208 -26.54 53.29 -5.55
CA THR A 208 -27.67 53.18 -4.62
C THR A 208 -28.94 53.71 -5.27
N ASN A 209 -30.09 53.04 -5.06
CA ASN A 209 -31.33 53.77 -4.86
C ASN A 209 -32.31 53.00 -3.98
N ASP A 210 -32.74 53.74 -2.97
CA ASP A 210 -33.71 53.50 -1.93
C ASP A 210 -35.13 53.53 -2.51
N SER A 211 -36.00 52.61 -2.08
CA SER A 211 -37.44 52.89 -1.85
C SER A 211 -38.21 51.62 -1.48
N LEU A 212 -38.59 51.51 -0.21
CA LEU A 212 -39.80 50.80 0.23
C LEU A 212 -41.03 51.61 -0.18
N PRO A 213 -42.19 50.96 -0.37
CA PRO A 213 -43.15 51.01 0.73
C PRO A 213 -43.90 49.70 1.00
N SER A 214 -44.37 49.65 2.23
CA SER A 214 -45.20 48.66 2.91
C SER A 214 -46.50 48.30 2.18
N GLY A 215 -46.92 47.04 2.30
CA GLY A 215 -48.25 46.57 1.93
C GLY A 215 -48.50 45.13 2.38
N SER A 216 -49.16 44.97 3.53
CA SER A 216 -49.78 43.73 4.01
C SER A 216 -50.83 43.23 3.01
N PHE A 217 -50.92 41.91 2.76
CA PHE A 217 -52.13 41.08 2.95
C PHE A 217 -51.90 39.63 2.46
N ALA A 218 -52.10 38.69 3.38
CA ALA A 218 -52.82 37.41 3.26
C ALA A 218 -52.40 36.33 2.22
N SER A 219 -51.89 35.22 2.78
CA SER A 219 -52.24 33.80 2.52
C SER A 219 -52.31 33.25 1.09
N SER A 220 -51.42 32.30 0.77
CA SER A 220 -51.80 30.89 0.53
C SER A 220 -50.56 30.00 0.32
N GLU A 221 -50.72 28.74 0.71
CA GLU A 221 -49.79 27.61 0.73
C GLU A 221 -49.00 27.37 -0.57
N ILE A 222 -47.83 26.72 -0.46
CA ILE A 222 -47.49 25.47 -1.18
C ILE A 222 -46.09 24.99 -0.75
N THR A 223 -46.12 23.87 -0.02
CA THR A 223 -45.19 22.73 -0.03
C THR A 223 -43.84 22.82 0.70
N ASN A 224 -43.86 22.22 1.90
CA ASN A 224 -42.75 21.55 2.57
C ASN A 224 -41.77 20.90 1.58
N ARG A 225 -40.53 21.42 1.52
CA ARG A 225 -39.36 20.59 1.29
C ARG A 225 -38.77 20.28 2.67
N PRO A 226 -38.80 19.03 3.15
CA PRO A 226 -37.94 18.67 4.25
C PRO A 226 -36.50 18.74 3.74
N THR A 227 -35.74 19.68 4.27
CA THR A 227 -34.28 19.63 4.30
C THR A 227 -33.88 18.26 4.81
N MET A 228 -33.25 17.48 3.94
CA MET A 228 -32.73 16.15 4.25
C MET A 228 -31.52 16.32 5.17
N GLU A 229 -31.79 16.53 6.45
CA GLU A 229 -30.83 16.35 7.52
C GLU A 229 -30.60 14.84 7.63
N ALA A 230 -29.48 14.37 7.09
CA ALA A 230 -29.13 12.95 7.05
C ALA A 230 -29.03 12.43 8.50
N ALA A 231 -30.03 11.65 8.91
CA ALA A 231 -29.94 10.86 10.12
C ALA A 231 -28.72 9.95 10.00
N LYS A 232 -27.72 10.17 10.87
CA LYS A 232 -26.52 9.33 10.99
C LYS A 232 -26.97 7.90 11.32
N GLN A 233 -27.03 7.04 10.32
CA GLN A 233 -27.44 5.64 10.49
C GLN A 233 -26.39 4.93 11.35
N ALA A 234 -26.82 4.35 12.47
CA ALA A 234 -25.94 3.64 13.41
C ALA A 234 -25.36 2.33 12.83
N ALA A 235 -25.89 1.86 11.70
CA ALA A 235 -25.39 0.71 10.99
C ALA A 235 -25.58 0.85 9.47
N LEU A 236 -24.61 0.34 8.71
CA LEU A 236 -24.64 0.23 7.25
C LEU A 236 -24.82 -1.23 6.86
N ASP A 237 -25.88 -1.52 6.12
CA ASP A 237 -26.08 -2.83 5.51
C ASP A 237 -25.43 -2.87 4.12
N ILE A 238 -24.56 -3.86 3.90
CA ILE A 238 -23.89 -4.11 2.63
C ILE A 238 -24.61 -5.27 1.94
N MET A 239 -25.24 -5.00 0.80
CA MET A 239 -25.87 -6.04 0.00
C MET A 239 -24.84 -6.86 -0.76
N ALA A 240 -25.22 -8.03 -1.24
CA ALA A 240 -24.38 -8.84 -2.10
C ALA A 240 -24.00 -8.04 -3.37
N PRO A 241 -22.70 -7.88 -3.67
CA PRO A 241 -22.27 -7.32 -4.94
C PRO A 241 -22.20 -8.39 -6.03
N ILE A 242 -22.24 -9.68 -5.69
CA ILE A 242 -22.00 -10.80 -6.60
C ILE A 242 -23.05 -11.87 -6.35
N LYS A 243 -23.53 -12.49 -7.42
CA LYS A 243 -24.46 -13.62 -7.34
C LYS A 243 -23.71 -14.93 -7.13
N GLY A 244 -24.07 -15.69 -6.10
CA GLY A 244 -23.50 -17.02 -5.86
C GLY A 244 -23.49 -17.36 -4.38
N LYS A 245 -22.59 -18.25 -3.99
CA LYS A 245 -22.48 -18.72 -2.60
C LYS A 245 -21.51 -17.84 -1.82
N VAL A 246 -21.94 -17.35 -0.67
CA VAL A 246 -21.10 -16.67 0.32
C VAL A 246 -20.41 -17.70 1.20
N VAL A 247 -19.09 -17.54 1.36
CA VAL A 247 -18.22 -18.39 2.16
C VAL A 247 -17.32 -17.52 3.06
N PRO A 248 -16.83 -18.06 4.20
CA PRO A 248 -15.90 -17.33 5.05
C PRO A 248 -14.57 -17.06 4.33
N LEU A 249 -13.88 -15.97 4.72
CA LEU A 249 -12.58 -15.62 4.15
C LEU A 249 -11.53 -16.73 4.29
N SER A 250 -11.64 -17.59 5.31
CA SER A 250 -10.73 -18.73 5.51
C SER A 250 -10.74 -19.76 4.38
N GLU A 251 -11.74 -19.75 3.49
CA GLU A 251 -11.76 -20.59 2.28
C GLU A 251 -11.00 -19.97 1.09
N VAL A 252 -10.56 -18.71 1.21
CA VAL A 252 -9.79 -18.03 0.16
C VAL A 252 -8.35 -18.58 0.15
N PRO A 253 -7.84 -19.06 -1.00
CA PRO A 253 -6.48 -19.61 -1.11
C PRO A 253 -5.42 -18.51 -1.21
N ASP A 254 -5.49 -17.52 -0.33
CA ASP A 254 -4.57 -16.39 -0.21
C ASP A 254 -4.49 -15.94 1.26
N PRO A 255 -3.34 -16.09 1.94
CA PRO A 255 -3.21 -15.76 3.35
C PRO A 255 -3.56 -14.31 3.70
N ALA A 256 -3.35 -13.35 2.78
CA ALA A 256 -3.66 -11.95 3.04
C ALA A 256 -5.17 -11.72 3.27
N PHE A 257 -6.00 -12.52 2.60
CA PHE A 257 -7.46 -12.52 2.79
C PHE A 257 -7.89 -13.52 3.86
N ALA A 258 -7.37 -14.75 3.83
CA ALA A 258 -7.78 -15.83 4.74
C ALA A 258 -7.51 -15.52 6.20
N ASP A 259 -6.37 -14.88 6.48
CA ASP A 259 -5.99 -14.47 7.84
C ASP A 259 -6.53 -13.07 8.20
N LYS A 260 -7.43 -12.52 7.38
CA LYS A 260 -8.05 -11.19 7.52
C LYS A 260 -7.04 -10.04 7.62
N GLN A 261 -5.81 -10.20 7.13
CA GLN A 261 -4.76 -9.17 7.18
C GLN A 261 -5.07 -7.93 6.32
N MET A 262 -5.95 -8.08 5.33
CA MET A 262 -6.41 -6.96 4.49
C MET A 262 -7.70 -6.30 5.01
N GLY A 263 -8.38 -6.91 5.99
CA GLY A 263 -9.68 -6.47 6.49
C GLY A 263 -10.66 -7.59 6.82
N GLN A 264 -11.74 -7.23 7.51
CA GLN A 264 -12.85 -8.13 7.82
C GLN A 264 -13.83 -8.25 6.65
N GLY A 265 -14.51 -9.38 6.51
CA GLY A 265 -15.48 -9.59 5.44
C GLY A 265 -15.69 -11.05 5.10
N ILE A 266 -16.10 -11.29 3.85
CA ILE A 266 -16.51 -12.58 3.31
C ILE A 266 -15.93 -12.79 1.92
N ALA A 267 -16.11 -13.98 1.35
CA ALA A 267 -15.82 -14.22 -0.05
C ALA A 267 -17.02 -14.84 -0.77
N PHE A 268 -17.03 -14.72 -2.10
CA PHE A 268 -18.06 -15.27 -2.97
C PHE A 268 -17.47 -16.34 -3.87
N ILE A 269 -18.16 -17.45 -4.01
CA ILE A 269 -18.02 -18.37 -5.16
C ILE A 269 -19.03 -17.89 -6.20
N PRO A 270 -18.61 -17.13 -7.23
CA PRO A 270 -19.52 -16.51 -8.17
C PRO A 270 -20.18 -17.56 -9.07
N SER A 271 -21.48 -17.37 -9.29
CA SER A 271 -22.29 -18.10 -10.28
C SER A 271 -22.39 -17.36 -11.61
N GLU A 272 -22.04 -16.07 -11.62
CA GLU A 272 -22.01 -15.23 -12.82
C GLU A 272 -20.87 -14.21 -12.77
N GLY A 273 -20.46 -13.75 -13.94
CA GLY A 273 -19.35 -12.84 -14.14
C GLY A 273 -19.68 -11.37 -13.95
N LYS A 274 -20.41 -10.99 -12.88
CA LYS A 274 -20.90 -9.62 -12.69
C LYS A 274 -20.73 -9.14 -11.25
N VAL A 275 -20.34 -7.87 -11.13
CA VAL A 275 -20.22 -7.14 -9.86
C VAL A 275 -21.16 -5.95 -9.89
N TYR A 276 -21.98 -5.84 -8.85
CA TYR A 276 -22.97 -4.81 -8.64
C TYR A 276 -22.63 -3.95 -7.43
N ALA A 277 -23.14 -2.71 -7.42
CA ALA A 277 -23.03 -1.82 -6.29
C ALA A 277 -23.84 -2.35 -5.09
N PRO A 278 -23.22 -2.57 -3.93
CA PRO A 278 -23.92 -3.11 -2.76
C PRO A 278 -24.67 -2.04 -1.95
N PHE A 279 -24.43 -0.76 -2.23
CA PHE A 279 -25.08 0.40 -1.62
C PHE A 279 -24.98 1.63 -2.55
N ASP A 280 -25.65 2.72 -2.19
CA ASP A 280 -25.47 4.04 -2.84
C ASP A 280 -24.17 4.70 -2.35
N GLY A 281 -23.40 5.31 -3.24
CA GLY A 281 -22.10 5.88 -2.87
C GLY A 281 -21.25 6.31 -4.06
N GLN A 282 -19.93 6.16 -3.93
CA GLN A 282 -18.96 6.54 -4.96
C GLN A 282 -17.90 5.45 -5.18
N VAL A 283 -17.39 5.35 -6.40
CA VAL A 283 -16.18 4.57 -6.72
C VAL A 283 -14.94 5.33 -6.24
N ALA A 284 -14.42 4.98 -5.05
CA ALA A 284 -13.20 5.58 -4.51
C ALA A 284 -11.95 5.21 -5.31
N HIS A 285 -11.87 3.97 -5.79
CA HIS A 285 -10.75 3.55 -6.64
C HIS A 285 -11.13 2.37 -7.53
N LEU A 286 -10.73 2.41 -8.80
CA LEU A 286 -10.75 1.26 -9.70
C LEU A 286 -9.32 1.01 -10.15
N ILE A 287 -8.84 -0.24 -10.07
CA ILE A 287 -7.49 -0.59 -10.53
C ILE A 287 -7.46 -0.52 -12.06
N LYS A 288 -7.19 0.67 -12.62
CA LYS A 288 -7.42 0.98 -14.05
C LYS A 288 -6.76 0.02 -15.04
N LYS A 289 -5.59 -0.54 -14.71
CA LYS A 289 -4.83 -1.42 -15.62
C LYS A 289 -5.45 -2.81 -15.73
N SER A 290 -5.75 -3.43 -14.60
CA SER A 290 -6.20 -4.83 -14.55
C SER A 290 -7.70 -4.99 -14.31
N LYS A 291 -8.38 -3.94 -13.85
CA LYS A 291 -9.84 -3.84 -13.62
C LYS A 291 -10.46 -4.88 -12.69
N HIS A 292 -9.69 -5.84 -12.16
CA HIS A 292 -10.16 -6.92 -11.29
C HIS A 292 -10.60 -6.48 -9.88
N ALA A 293 -10.26 -5.27 -9.45
CA ALA A 293 -10.59 -4.82 -8.09
C ALA A 293 -11.13 -3.39 -8.09
N ILE A 294 -12.13 -3.18 -7.25
CA ILE A 294 -12.83 -1.90 -7.08
C ILE A 294 -13.03 -1.60 -5.59
N ILE A 295 -12.77 -0.36 -5.20
CA ILE A 295 -13.02 0.18 -3.86
C ILE A 295 -14.19 1.15 -3.98
N LEU A 296 -15.23 0.91 -3.17
CA LEU A 296 -16.44 1.73 -3.10
C LEU A 296 -16.50 2.42 -1.75
N THR A 297 -17.14 3.58 -1.68
CA THR A 297 -17.31 4.35 -0.44
C THR A 297 -18.76 4.80 -0.30
N ASP A 298 -19.35 4.60 0.87
CA ASP A 298 -20.72 5.04 1.16
C ASP A 298 -20.76 6.52 1.62
N ALA A 299 -21.95 7.04 1.91
CA ALA A 299 -22.13 8.40 2.41
C ALA A 299 -21.50 8.65 3.80
N ASN A 300 -21.30 7.60 4.61
CA ASN A 300 -20.64 7.68 5.92
C ASN A 300 -19.11 7.59 5.84
N GLY A 301 -18.54 7.36 4.65
CA GLY A 301 -17.10 7.21 4.44
C GLY A 301 -16.57 5.78 4.60
N ILE A 302 -17.45 4.80 4.78
CA ILE A 302 -17.12 3.38 4.86
C ILE A 302 -16.70 2.89 3.49
N GLN A 303 -15.50 2.32 3.43
CA GLN A 303 -14.92 1.72 2.25
C GLN A 303 -15.09 0.21 2.25
N ILE A 304 -15.40 -0.33 1.09
CA ILE A 304 -15.34 -1.76 0.82
C ILE A 304 -14.44 -2.02 -0.38
N LEU A 305 -13.72 -3.13 -0.35
CA LEU A 305 -12.95 -3.66 -1.47
C LEU A 305 -13.65 -4.90 -2.00
N ILE A 306 -13.92 -4.91 -3.31
CA ILE A 306 -14.35 -6.09 -4.05
C ILE A 306 -13.19 -6.50 -4.95
N HIS A 307 -12.61 -7.68 -4.72
CA HIS A 307 -11.42 -8.17 -5.42
C HIS A 307 -11.75 -9.46 -6.20
N VAL A 308 -11.99 -9.35 -7.50
CA VAL A 308 -12.44 -10.48 -8.33
C VAL A 308 -11.31 -11.48 -8.58
N GLY A 309 -11.48 -12.70 -8.05
CA GLY A 309 -10.51 -13.79 -8.12
C GLY A 309 -9.23 -13.54 -7.33
N ILE A 310 -8.32 -14.51 -7.34
CA ILE A 310 -7.00 -14.42 -6.66
C ILE A 310 -5.89 -14.38 -7.72
N ASN A 311 -4.92 -13.48 -7.53
CA ASN A 311 -3.81 -13.22 -8.47
C ASN A 311 -4.23 -12.82 -9.90
N THR A 312 -5.48 -12.37 -10.10
CA THR A 312 -6.06 -11.95 -11.39
C THR A 312 -5.46 -10.68 -11.97
N VAL A 313 -4.66 -9.94 -11.20
CA VAL A 313 -3.82 -8.85 -11.71
C VAL A 313 -2.90 -9.31 -12.85
N SER A 314 -2.47 -10.57 -12.83
CA SER A 314 -1.62 -11.20 -13.87
C SER A 314 -2.27 -11.26 -15.25
N LEU A 315 -3.61 -11.22 -15.32
CA LEU A 315 -4.39 -11.19 -16.56
C LEU A 315 -4.36 -9.82 -17.25
N LYS A 316 -3.79 -8.79 -16.62
CA LYS A 316 -3.59 -7.45 -17.22
C LYS A 316 -4.86 -6.83 -17.83
N GLY A 317 -6.03 -7.18 -17.28
CA GLY A 317 -7.34 -6.68 -17.73
C GLY A 317 -8.03 -7.54 -18.77
N GLU A 318 -7.41 -8.61 -19.25
CA GLU A 318 -8.09 -9.59 -20.10
C GLU A 318 -9.21 -10.29 -19.33
N GLY A 319 -10.40 -10.33 -19.93
CA GLY A 319 -11.59 -10.88 -19.29
C GLY A 319 -12.25 -9.96 -18.27
N PHE A 320 -11.93 -8.65 -18.24
CA PHE A 320 -12.57 -7.67 -17.36
C PHE A 320 -13.08 -6.43 -18.10
N THR A 321 -14.35 -6.09 -17.89
CA THR A 321 -15.01 -4.92 -18.48
C THR A 321 -15.61 -4.05 -17.38
N ALA A 322 -14.98 -2.91 -17.09
CA ALA A 322 -15.51 -1.95 -16.13
C ALA A 322 -16.52 -1.01 -16.80
N HIS A 323 -17.65 -0.76 -16.13
CA HIS A 323 -18.72 0.15 -16.55
C HIS A 323 -18.71 1.49 -15.79
N VAL A 324 -17.78 1.64 -14.86
CA VAL A 324 -17.60 2.83 -14.02
C VAL A 324 -16.14 3.23 -13.97
N GLU A 325 -15.90 4.47 -13.56
CA GLU A 325 -14.55 5.02 -13.36
C GLU A 325 -14.38 5.54 -11.92
N THR A 326 -13.13 5.73 -11.50
CA THR A 326 -12.83 6.36 -10.22
C THR A 326 -13.45 7.75 -10.13
N GLY A 327 -14.17 8.02 -9.05
CA GLY A 327 -14.93 9.24 -8.81
C GLY A 327 -16.40 9.18 -9.24
N ALA A 328 -16.83 8.13 -9.95
CA ALA A 328 -18.23 7.98 -10.36
C ALA A 328 -19.16 7.73 -9.16
N GLU A 329 -20.31 8.39 -9.14
CA GLU A 329 -21.42 8.03 -8.24
C GLU A 329 -22.05 6.71 -8.67
N ILE A 330 -22.47 5.92 -7.69
CA ILE A 330 -23.11 4.62 -7.89
C ILE A 330 -24.41 4.51 -7.10
N ARG A 331 -25.37 3.78 -7.67
CA ARG A 331 -26.60 3.40 -6.96
C ARG A 331 -26.60 1.91 -6.67
N LYS A 332 -27.17 1.51 -5.54
CA LYS A 332 -27.35 0.11 -5.15
C LYS A 332 -27.97 -0.69 -6.29
N GLY A 333 -27.38 -1.84 -6.62
CA GLY A 333 -27.79 -2.71 -7.71
C GLY A 333 -27.30 -2.29 -9.10
N GLN A 334 -26.57 -1.17 -9.23
CA GLN A 334 -25.94 -0.77 -10.49
C GLN A 334 -24.83 -1.75 -10.87
N LEU A 335 -24.77 -2.17 -12.14
CA LEU A 335 -23.68 -2.96 -12.68
C LEU A 335 -22.38 -2.12 -12.74
N LEU A 336 -21.29 -2.64 -12.17
CA LEU A 336 -20.01 -1.94 -12.04
C LEU A 336 -18.92 -2.56 -12.90
N LEU A 337 -18.84 -3.89 -12.91
CA LEU A 337 -17.76 -4.64 -13.54
C LEU A 337 -18.31 -5.98 -14.02
N GLU A 338 -17.98 -6.36 -15.25
CA GLU A 338 -18.14 -7.72 -15.77
C GLU A 338 -16.77 -8.42 -15.82
N PHE A 339 -16.78 -9.71 -15.56
CA PHE A 339 -15.59 -10.57 -15.62
C PHE A 339 -15.89 -11.93 -16.24
N ASP A 340 -14.92 -12.51 -16.92
CA ASP A 340 -15.05 -13.82 -17.57
C ASP A 340 -14.54 -14.93 -16.65
N ILE A 341 -15.49 -15.70 -16.08
CA ILE A 341 -15.21 -16.81 -15.17
C ILE A 341 -14.36 -17.88 -15.86
N ASP A 342 -14.73 -18.28 -17.08
CA ASP A 342 -14.07 -19.34 -17.82
C ASP A 342 -12.63 -18.94 -18.15
N ARG A 343 -12.41 -17.67 -18.53
CA ARG A 343 -11.06 -17.13 -18.79
C ARG A 343 -10.17 -17.18 -17.56
N ILE A 344 -10.69 -16.82 -16.39
CA ILE A 344 -9.95 -16.87 -15.11
C ILE A 344 -9.59 -18.31 -14.77
N GLN A 345 -10.53 -19.25 -14.92
CA GLN A 345 -10.29 -20.67 -14.66
C GLN A 345 -9.29 -21.29 -15.65
N GLN A 346 -9.37 -20.94 -16.94
CA GLN A 346 -8.42 -21.37 -17.97
C GLN A 346 -6.99 -20.88 -17.69
N ALA A 347 -6.85 -19.74 -17.00
CA ALA A 347 -5.56 -19.25 -16.53
C ALA A 347 -5.04 -19.97 -15.27
N GLY A 348 -5.79 -20.93 -14.72
CA GLY A 348 -5.45 -21.66 -13.51
C GLY A 348 -5.62 -20.84 -12.23
N LEU A 349 -6.41 -19.77 -12.27
CA LEU A 349 -6.58 -18.85 -11.15
C LEU A 349 -7.90 -19.10 -10.41
N PRO A 350 -7.93 -18.98 -9.06
CA PRO A 350 -9.17 -19.04 -8.30
C PRO A 350 -10.11 -17.87 -8.65
N VAL A 351 -11.39 -18.18 -8.88
CA VAL A 351 -12.45 -17.17 -9.15
C VAL A 351 -13.10 -16.66 -7.86
N ILE A 352 -12.83 -17.31 -6.73
CA ILE A 352 -13.33 -16.88 -5.43
C ILE A 352 -13.00 -15.40 -5.21
N THR A 353 -14.01 -14.62 -4.86
CA THR A 353 -13.95 -13.15 -4.88
C THR A 353 -14.15 -12.60 -3.48
N PRO A 354 -13.08 -12.15 -2.80
CA PRO A 354 -13.19 -11.46 -1.52
C PRO A 354 -13.96 -10.14 -1.63
N VAL A 355 -14.83 -9.92 -0.65
CA VAL A 355 -15.53 -8.67 -0.40
C VAL A 355 -15.27 -8.29 1.05
N ILE A 356 -14.39 -7.30 1.23
CA ILE A 356 -13.88 -6.94 2.55
C ILE A 356 -14.08 -5.46 2.85
N ILE A 357 -14.06 -5.15 4.13
CA ILE A 357 -13.93 -3.81 4.67
C ILE A 357 -12.44 -3.63 4.98
N PRO A 358 -11.70 -2.82 4.21
CA PRO A 358 -10.27 -2.65 4.42
C PRO A 358 -9.96 -2.13 5.83
N ASP A 359 -8.86 -2.62 6.40
CA ASP A 359 -8.46 -2.28 7.77
C ASP A 359 -8.20 -0.77 8.00
N GLY A 360 -8.36 -0.39 9.27
CA GLY A 360 -8.15 0.95 9.82
C GLY A 360 -9.28 1.96 9.52
N GLN A 361 -10.51 1.49 9.40
CA GLN A 361 -11.67 2.38 9.35
C GLN A 361 -12.20 2.58 10.79
N ASP A 362 -11.65 3.57 11.48
CA ASP A 362 -11.75 3.73 12.95
C ASP A 362 -13.16 3.96 13.50
N HIS A 363 -14.13 4.26 12.63
CA HIS A 363 -15.53 4.45 12.99
C HIS A 363 -16.33 3.15 12.91
N ILE A 364 -15.70 2.01 12.59
CA ILE A 364 -16.33 0.69 12.57
C ILE A 364 -16.15 0.03 13.93
N GLN A 365 -17.25 -0.21 14.62
CA GLN A 365 -17.27 -0.90 15.91
C GLN A 365 -17.34 -2.42 15.75
N ASN A 366 -18.17 -2.88 14.81
CA ASN A 366 -18.39 -4.31 14.59
C ASN A 366 -18.76 -4.59 13.13
N VAL A 367 -18.36 -5.76 12.64
CA VAL A 367 -18.74 -6.29 11.33
C VAL A 367 -19.43 -7.63 11.56
N THR A 368 -20.71 -7.72 11.19
CA THR A 368 -21.46 -8.98 11.20
C THR A 368 -21.44 -9.58 9.81
N GLU A 369 -21.01 -10.84 9.71
CA GLU A 369 -20.89 -11.62 8.48
C GLU A 369 -22.14 -12.52 8.31
N PHE A 370 -22.71 -12.57 7.10
CA PHE A 370 -23.85 -13.45 6.77
C PHE A 370 -23.46 -14.38 5.62
N GLU A 371 -23.65 -15.69 5.81
CA GLU A 371 -23.34 -16.73 4.83
C GLU A 371 -24.61 -17.26 4.13
N GLY A 372 -24.44 -17.95 3.01
CA GLY A 372 -25.52 -18.59 2.25
C GLY A 372 -25.55 -18.20 0.77
N GLU A 373 -26.69 -18.44 0.12
CA GLU A 373 -26.91 -18.02 -1.27
C GLU A 373 -27.19 -16.52 -1.31
N ALA A 374 -26.54 -15.82 -2.24
CA ALA A 374 -26.62 -14.38 -2.37
C ALA A 374 -27.09 -13.94 -3.76
N LEU A 375 -28.08 -13.05 -3.76
CA LEU A 375 -28.60 -12.34 -4.92
C LEU A 375 -28.20 -10.86 -4.87
N PRO A 376 -27.60 -10.32 -5.94
CA PRO A 376 -27.11 -8.94 -5.95
C PRO A 376 -28.18 -7.91 -5.60
N GLY A 377 -27.85 -6.99 -4.70
CA GLY A 377 -28.76 -5.91 -4.28
C GLY A 377 -29.93 -6.31 -3.38
N GLU A 378 -30.14 -7.62 -3.16
CA GLU A 378 -31.24 -8.16 -2.34
C GLU A 378 -30.74 -8.79 -1.05
N THR A 379 -29.73 -9.66 -1.13
CA THR A 379 -29.22 -10.39 0.03
C THR A 379 -28.24 -9.52 0.80
N ARG A 380 -28.48 -9.32 2.10
CA ARG A 380 -27.50 -8.68 2.99
C ARG A 380 -26.39 -9.67 3.33
N VAL A 381 -25.15 -9.24 3.18
CA VAL A 381 -23.98 -10.12 3.36
C VAL A 381 -23.00 -9.62 4.42
N LEU A 382 -22.98 -8.30 4.67
CA LEU A 382 -22.29 -7.71 5.81
C LEU A 382 -23.20 -6.65 6.44
N GLN A 383 -23.07 -6.47 7.76
CA GLN A 383 -23.61 -5.33 8.47
C GLN A 383 -22.50 -4.67 9.29
N VAL A 384 -22.30 -3.38 9.08
CA VAL A 384 -21.27 -2.58 9.74
C VAL A 384 -21.92 -1.71 10.78
N THR A 385 -21.62 -1.92 12.07
CA THR A 385 -22.07 -1.02 13.14
C THR A 385 -21.06 0.10 13.32
N LEU A 386 -21.53 1.34 13.28
CA LEU A 386 -20.69 2.52 13.44
C LEU A 386 -20.54 2.89 14.91
N GLY A 387 -19.32 3.18 15.34
CA GLY A 387 -19.06 3.74 16.67
C GLY A 387 -19.52 5.20 16.74
N ASN A 388 -20.19 5.58 17.83
CA ASN A 388 -20.42 6.98 18.13
C ASN A 388 -19.07 7.63 18.46
N GLY A 389 -18.51 8.37 17.51
CA GLY A 389 -17.25 9.09 17.69
C GLY A 389 -17.30 9.99 18.92
N HIS A 390 -16.31 9.85 19.80
CA HIS A 390 -15.97 10.82 20.84
C HIS A 390 -14.95 11.82 20.31
#